data_AF-A0A8T6ZRV3-F1
#
_entry.id   AF-A0A8T6ZRV3-F1
#
_cell.length_a   1.000
_cell.length_b   1.000
_cell.length_c   1.000
_cell.angle_alpha   90.00
_cell.angle_beta   90.00
_cell.angle_gamma   90.00
#
_symmetry.space_group_name_H-M   'P 1'
#
loop_
_entity.id
_entity.type
_entity.pdbx_description
1 polymer ?
#
loop_
_entity_poly.entity_id
_entity_poly.type
_entity_poly.pdbx_seq_one_letter_code
_entity_poly.pdbx_strand_id
1 'polypeptide(L)'
;MSSPVIDGLVVGDDAWASVVPATGFRQVQPNDGQPSSQKTEVFVGYSDTSLYIGVIAHDDDPEGIIVTDSRRDSSLDDTDAFLVIIDGLLDRQNGFMFGTNAAGIEYDAQVTKEGTGGGFGSGGGAFNLNWDGSWTVRSNIGEYGWSAEFEIPFRTLRYGSGAVQDWGINFQRNIRRNNEIAYWAPLDRNRNLQRVSEAGTLKSVEPPAQRNLQLTPYVLSSA
;
A
#
# COMPACT_ATOMS: atom_id res chain seq x y z
N MET A 1 -9.30 0.47 17.91
CA MET A 1 -7.98 -0.17 17.71
C MET A 1 -6.98 0.58 18.57
N SER A 2 -6.10 -0.10 19.31
CA SER A 2 -4.90 0.55 19.86
C SER A 2 -3.89 0.79 18.74
N SER A 3 -3.03 1.80 18.86
CA SER A 3 -1.94 1.98 17.90
C SER A 3 -0.97 0.78 17.97
N PRO A 4 -0.65 0.13 16.84
CA PRO A 4 0.32 -0.95 16.80
C PRO A 4 1.73 -0.43 17.08
N VAL A 5 2.60 -1.29 17.61
CA VAL A 5 4.04 -1.02 17.67
C VAL A 5 4.62 -1.49 16.34
N ILE A 6 5.21 -0.59 15.56
CA ILE A 6 5.76 -0.95 14.24
C ILE A 6 7.04 -1.76 14.39
N ASP A 7 6.90 -3.06 14.59
CA ASP A 7 7.98 -4.05 14.70
C ASP A 7 7.86 -5.17 13.65
N GLY A 8 6.76 -5.18 12.89
CA GLY A 8 6.50 -6.09 11.80
C GLY A 8 5.80 -7.38 12.24
N LEU A 9 5.47 -7.54 13.53
CA LEU A 9 4.78 -8.72 14.08
C LEU A 9 3.27 -8.49 14.15
N VAL A 10 2.56 -8.88 13.10
CA VAL A 10 1.09 -8.79 13.07
C VAL A 10 0.43 -9.98 13.79
N VAL A 11 1.07 -11.15 13.75
CA VAL A 11 0.53 -12.37 14.34
C VAL A 11 0.52 -12.28 15.87
N GLY A 12 -0.67 -12.32 16.45
CA GLY A 12 -0.85 -12.29 17.90
C GLY A 12 -0.78 -10.90 18.53
N ASP A 13 -0.68 -9.84 17.73
CA ASP A 13 -0.77 -8.46 18.23
C ASP A 13 -2.23 -8.05 18.48
N ASP A 14 -2.51 -7.66 19.72
CA ASP A 14 -3.81 -7.19 20.20
C ASP A 14 -4.32 -5.97 19.43
N ALA A 15 -3.43 -5.16 18.85
CA ALA A 15 -3.81 -4.01 18.02
C ALA A 15 -4.68 -4.46 16.84
N TRP A 16 -4.40 -5.63 16.26
CA TRP A 16 -5.10 -6.16 15.08
C TRP A 16 -6.25 -7.11 15.43
N ALA A 17 -6.34 -7.58 16.67
CA ALA A 17 -7.27 -8.64 17.09
C ALA A 17 -8.77 -8.33 16.85
N SER A 18 -9.17 -7.05 16.90
CA SER A 18 -10.56 -6.64 16.65
C SER A 18 -10.84 -6.25 15.20
N VAL A 19 -9.84 -6.25 14.33
CA VAL A 19 -9.95 -5.79 12.93
C VAL A 19 -10.23 -6.99 12.03
N VAL A 20 -11.28 -6.89 11.22
CA VAL A 20 -11.60 -7.93 10.23
C VAL A 20 -10.65 -7.76 9.02
N PRO A 21 -9.84 -8.77 8.67
CA PRO A 21 -8.91 -8.64 7.56
C PRO A 21 -9.62 -8.72 6.20
N ALA A 22 -9.09 -7.96 5.25
CA ALA A 22 -9.28 -8.21 3.83
C ALA A 22 -8.53 -9.51 3.43
N THR A 23 -9.22 -10.39 2.73
CA THR A 23 -8.73 -11.71 2.30
C THR A 23 -9.25 -12.01 0.89
N GLY A 24 -8.93 -13.19 0.35
CA GLY A 24 -9.52 -13.66 -0.91
C GLY A 24 -8.85 -13.11 -2.17
N PHE A 25 -7.54 -12.86 -2.09
CA PHE A 25 -6.72 -12.44 -3.22
C PHE A 25 -6.86 -13.38 -4.41
N ARG A 26 -6.90 -12.82 -5.62
CA ARG A 26 -6.98 -13.57 -6.87
C ARG A 26 -5.77 -13.32 -7.74
N GLN A 27 -5.28 -14.38 -8.34
CA GLN A 27 -4.14 -14.36 -9.24
C GLN A 27 -4.49 -13.63 -10.54
N VAL A 28 -3.54 -12.84 -11.03
CA VAL A 28 -3.46 -12.42 -12.43
C VAL A 28 -2.39 -13.23 -13.19
N GLN A 29 -1.41 -13.74 -12.44
CA GLN A 29 -0.34 -14.63 -12.89
C GLN A 29 -0.06 -15.66 -11.79
N PRO A 30 0.33 -16.90 -12.13
CA PRO A 30 0.30 -17.46 -13.49
C PRO A 30 -1.12 -17.83 -13.95
N ASN A 31 -2.04 -18.13 -13.02
CA ASN A 31 -3.36 -18.67 -13.33
C ASN A 31 -4.46 -17.63 -13.11
N ASP A 32 -4.68 -16.79 -14.12
CA ASP A 32 -5.64 -15.68 -14.07
C ASP A 32 -7.03 -16.08 -13.50
N GLY A 33 -7.50 -15.29 -12.54
CA GLY A 33 -8.79 -15.46 -11.86
C GLY A 33 -8.82 -16.51 -10.74
N GLN A 34 -7.82 -17.38 -10.63
CA GLN A 34 -7.76 -18.38 -9.55
C GLN A 34 -7.50 -17.74 -8.18
N PRO A 35 -7.92 -18.38 -7.07
CA PRO A 35 -7.49 -17.97 -5.73
C PRO A 35 -5.96 -17.95 -5.64
N SER A 36 -5.39 -17.00 -4.89
CA SER A 36 -3.95 -16.96 -4.63
C SER A 36 -3.47 -18.28 -4.01
N SER A 37 -2.29 -18.76 -4.42
CA SER A 37 -1.74 -20.03 -3.92
C SER A 37 -1.39 -19.98 -2.44
N GLN A 38 -1.06 -18.80 -1.92
CA GLN A 38 -0.76 -18.57 -0.51
C GLN A 38 -1.73 -17.57 0.10
N LYS A 39 -2.22 -17.85 1.30
CA LYS A 39 -3.18 -16.99 1.98
C LYS A 39 -2.54 -15.64 2.30
N THR A 40 -3.24 -14.54 2.05
CA THR A 40 -2.83 -13.20 2.49
C THR A 40 -3.98 -12.55 3.25
N GLU A 41 -3.66 -11.95 4.40
CA GLU A 41 -4.58 -11.22 5.27
C GLU A 41 -4.07 -9.79 5.42
N VAL A 42 -4.93 -8.81 5.14
CA VAL A 42 -4.59 -7.39 5.25
C VAL A 42 -5.54 -6.70 6.21
N PHE A 43 -4.99 -6.11 7.25
CA PHE A 43 -5.70 -5.35 8.25
C PHE A 43 -5.47 -3.86 7.98
N VAL A 44 -6.53 -3.07 8.07
CA VAL A 44 -6.45 -1.61 7.94
C VAL A 44 -7.08 -0.98 9.16
N GLY A 45 -6.33 -0.11 9.81
CA GLY A 45 -6.77 0.67 10.97
C GLY A 45 -6.19 2.07 10.93
N TYR A 46 -6.64 2.95 11.83
CA TYR A 46 -6.10 4.29 11.93
C TYR A 46 -6.21 4.85 13.34
N SER A 47 -5.36 5.85 13.60
CA SER A 47 -5.37 6.71 14.79
C SER A 47 -5.76 8.14 14.39
N ASP A 48 -5.54 9.11 15.26
CA ASP A 48 -5.67 10.54 14.94
C ASP A 48 -4.51 11.07 14.07
N THR A 49 -3.38 10.37 13.99
CA THR A 49 -2.18 10.82 13.27
C THR A 49 -1.84 10.02 12.02
N SER A 50 -2.12 8.72 12.03
CA SER A 50 -1.61 7.77 11.04
C SER A 50 -2.66 6.74 10.64
N LEU A 51 -2.64 6.36 9.35
CA LEU A 51 -3.21 5.13 8.84
C LEU A 51 -2.21 3.99 9.08
N TYR A 52 -2.69 2.85 9.53
CA TYR A 52 -1.89 1.64 9.71
C TYR A 52 -2.37 0.52 8.80
N ILE A 53 -1.42 -0.23 8.25
CA ILE A 53 -1.70 -1.45 7.48
C ILE A 53 -0.87 -2.58 8.07
N GLY A 54 -1.53 -3.62 8.56
CA GLY A 54 -0.90 -4.88 8.93
C GLY A 54 -1.11 -5.89 7.81
N VAL A 55 -0.08 -6.64 7.43
CA VAL A 55 -0.21 -7.75 6.48
C VAL A 55 0.38 -9.01 7.07
N ILE A 56 -0.34 -10.12 6.92
CA ILE A 56 0.18 -11.47 7.10
C ILE A 56 0.17 -12.14 5.73
N ALA A 57 1.36 -12.37 5.20
CA ALA A 57 1.60 -13.10 3.97
C ALA A 57 2.01 -14.52 4.35
N HIS A 58 1.03 -15.42 4.38
CA HIS A 58 1.32 -16.83 4.67
C HIS A 58 2.19 -17.42 3.54
N ASP A 59 3.05 -18.36 3.88
CA ASP A 59 3.77 -19.19 2.92
C ASP A 59 3.93 -20.59 3.51
N ASP A 60 3.58 -21.62 2.75
CA ASP A 60 3.73 -23.02 3.16
C ASP A 60 5.19 -23.51 3.18
N ASP A 61 6.11 -22.71 2.63
CA ASP A 61 7.55 -22.93 2.61
C ASP A 61 8.29 -21.61 2.93
N PRO A 62 8.29 -21.17 4.21
CA PRO A 62 8.92 -19.91 4.62
C PRO A 62 10.42 -19.84 4.33
N GLU A 63 11.12 -20.98 4.31
CA GLU A 63 12.53 -21.05 3.94
C GLU A 63 12.75 -20.73 2.44
N GLY A 64 11.72 -20.90 1.62
CA GLY A 64 11.70 -20.58 0.20
C GLY A 64 11.35 -19.12 -0.13
N ILE A 65 11.12 -18.25 0.85
CA ILE A 65 10.84 -16.82 0.62
C ILE A 65 12.04 -16.16 -0.06
N ILE A 66 11.80 -15.51 -1.20
CA ILE A 66 12.84 -14.88 -2.01
C ILE A 66 12.92 -13.38 -1.71
N VAL A 67 14.08 -12.92 -1.24
CA VAL A 67 14.44 -11.51 -1.12
C VAL A 67 15.66 -11.24 -1.99
N THR A 68 15.48 -10.53 -3.11
CA THR A 68 16.56 -10.30 -4.10
C THR A 68 17.36 -9.02 -3.86
N ASP A 69 16.75 -7.98 -3.32
CA ASP A 69 17.42 -6.73 -2.97
C ASP A 69 16.80 -6.15 -1.70
N SER A 70 17.65 -5.76 -0.75
CA SER A 70 17.27 -5.21 0.54
C SER A 70 17.53 -3.70 0.65
N ARG A 71 17.94 -3.05 -0.44
CA ARG A 71 18.13 -1.60 -0.47
C ARG A 71 16.79 -0.89 -0.63
N ARG A 72 16.70 0.30 -0.04
CA ARG A 72 15.56 1.21 -0.24
C ARG A 72 15.42 1.56 -1.72
N ASP A 73 14.18 1.73 -2.19
CA ASP A 73 13.82 2.08 -3.58
C ASP A 73 14.18 1.02 -4.63
N SER A 74 14.57 -0.20 -4.20
CA SER A 74 14.76 -1.32 -5.11
C SER A 74 13.43 -1.80 -5.69
N SER A 75 13.48 -2.34 -6.92
CA SER A 75 12.28 -2.90 -7.56
C SER A 75 11.71 -4.05 -6.74
N LEU A 76 10.39 -4.07 -6.60
CA LEU A 76 9.64 -5.15 -5.95
C LEU A 76 9.19 -6.24 -6.93
N ASP A 77 9.60 -6.17 -8.21
CA ASP A 77 9.14 -7.09 -9.26
C ASP A 77 9.74 -8.50 -9.10
N ASP A 78 10.98 -8.59 -8.62
CA ASP A 78 11.75 -9.83 -8.51
C ASP A 78 11.94 -10.32 -7.08
N THR A 79 11.10 -9.88 -6.15
CA THR A 79 11.14 -10.28 -4.73
C THR A 79 9.75 -10.67 -4.27
N ASP A 80 9.71 -11.45 -3.19
CA ASP A 80 8.48 -11.62 -2.44
C ASP A 80 8.05 -10.26 -1.87
N ALA A 81 6.85 -9.78 -2.21
CA ALA A 81 6.44 -8.40 -1.92
C ALA A 81 4.96 -8.24 -1.57
N PHE A 82 4.68 -7.12 -0.92
CA PHE A 82 3.34 -6.58 -0.71
C PHE A 82 3.32 -5.12 -1.12
N LEU A 83 2.28 -4.71 -1.86
CA LEU A 83 2.06 -3.31 -2.25
C LEU A 83 0.61 -2.92 -1.99
N VAL A 84 0.40 -1.65 -1.68
CA VAL A 84 -0.90 -1.00 -1.53
C VAL A 84 -0.95 0.26 -2.38
N ILE A 85 -2.11 0.53 -2.99
CA ILE A 85 -2.44 1.84 -3.56
C ILE A 85 -3.61 2.46 -2.79
N ILE A 86 -3.51 3.76 -2.50
CA ILE A 86 -4.51 4.52 -1.75
C ILE A 86 -4.93 5.76 -2.55
N ASP A 87 -6.22 5.84 -2.88
CA ASP A 87 -6.89 7.01 -3.46
C ASP A 87 -7.75 7.67 -2.38
N GLY A 88 -7.12 8.58 -1.62
CA GLY A 88 -7.78 9.30 -0.52
C GLY A 88 -8.79 10.36 -0.96
N LEU A 89 -8.78 10.75 -2.23
CA LEU A 89 -9.75 11.70 -2.80
C LEU A 89 -10.96 11.00 -3.43
N LEU A 90 -10.87 9.67 -3.61
CA LEU A 90 -11.83 8.85 -4.33
C LEU A 90 -12.12 9.38 -5.75
N ASP A 91 -11.11 9.99 -6.38
CA ASP A 91 -11.25 10.56 -7.73
C ASP A 91 -11.04 9.52 -8.84
N ARG A 92 -10.70 8.28 -8.44
CA ARG A 92 -10.54 7.10 -9.29
C ARG A 92 -9.45 7.24 -10.35
N GLN A 93 -8.50 8.15 -10.12
CA GLN A 93 -7.43 8.48 -11.05
C GLN A 93 -6.08 8.64 -10.38
N ASN A 94 -6.04 9.20 -9.19
CA ASN A 94 -4.82 9.56 -8.48
C ASN A 94 -4.69 8.77 -7.18
N GLY A 95 -3.46 8.46 -6.80
CA GLY A 95 -3.21 7.73 -5.56
C GLY A 95 -1.75 7.70 -5.19
N PHE A 96 -1.49 7.22 -3.98
CA PHE A 96 -0.14 6.95 -3.48
C PHE A 96 0.05 5.45 -3.33
N MET A 97 1.19 4.95 -3.78
CA MET A 97 1.60 3.56 -3.63
C MET A 97 2.63 3.46 -2.51
N PHE A 98 2.51 2.41 -1.72
CA PHE A 98 3.48 2.01 -0.70
C PHE A 98 3.71 0.51 -0.85
N GLY A 99 4.94 0.05 -0.63
CA GLY A 99 5.26 -1.36 -0.76
C GLY A 99 6.47 -1.76 0.06
N THR A 100 6.54 -3.04 0.36
CA THR A 100 7.65 -3.64 1.10
C THR A 100 7.88 -5.08 0.64
N ASN A 101 8.95 -5.69 1.12
CA ASN A 101 9.22 -7.12 0.99
C ASN A 101 9.42 -7.75 2.37
N ALA A 102 9.70 -9.06 2.39
CA ALA A 102 9.98 -9.79 3.62
C ALA A 102 11.21 -9.27 4.40
N ALA A 103 12.07 -8.46 3.77
CA ALA A 103 13.21 -7.79 4.42
C ALA A 103 12.92 -6.34 4.87
N GLY A 104 11.70 -5.83 4.68
CA GLY A 104 11.29 -4.53 5.21
C GLY A 104 11.81 -3.35 4.42
N ILE A 105 12.02 -3.48 3.10
CA ILE A 105 12.38 -2.31 2.28
C ILE A 105 11.21 -1.34 2.16
N GLU A 106 11.53 -0.06 1.96
CA GLU A 106 10.55 0.96 1.60
C GLU A 106 10.53 1.14 0.08
N TYR A 107 9.31 1.10 -0.47
CA TYR A 107 8.99 1.47 -1.83
C TYR A 107 7.80 2.41 -1.81
N ASP A 108 7.91 3.57 -2.44
CA ASP A 108 6.78 4.47 -2.63
C ASP A 108 6.74 5.11 -4.01
N ALA A 109 5.54 5.55 -4.39
CA ALA A 109 5.32 6.24 -5.65
C ALA A 109 4.04 7.07 -5.62
N GLN A 110 4.01 8.09 -6.45
CA GLN A 110 2.77 8.81 -6.77
C GLN A 110 2.21 8.34 -8.11
N VAL A 111 0.92 7.99 -8.12
CA VAL A 111 0.13 7.70 -9.33
C VAL A 111 -0.79 8.87 -9.60
N THR A 112 -0.84 9.31 -10.86
CA THR A 112 -1.81 10.25 -11.39
C THR A 112 -2.42 9.66 -12.66
N LYS A 113 -3.65 10.05 -13.02
CA LYS A 113 -4.33 9.59 -14.26
C LYS A 113 -4.14 8.09 -14.54
N GLU A 114 -4.23 7.26 -13.50
CA GLU A 114 -4.09 5.79 -13.55
C GLU A 114 -2.76 5.27 -14.16
N GLY A 115 -1.68 6.05 -14.04
CA GLY A 115 -0.37 5.71 -14.60
C GLY A 115 -0.29 5.83 -16.12
N THR A 116 -1.27 6.49 -16.77
CA THR A 116 -1.27 6.67 -18.23
C THR A 116 -0.06 7.49 -18.71
N GLY A 117 0.46 7.15 -19.89
CA GLY A 117 1.55 7.89 -20.53
C GLY A 117 2.96 7.54 -20.04
N GLY A 118 3.13 6.57 -19.15
CA GLY A 118 4.44 5.98 -18.81
C GLY A 118 4.55 4.55 -19.33
N GLY A 119 5.58 4.27 -20.13
CA GLY A 119 5.99 2.88 -20.41
C GLY A 119 6.68 2.27 -19.19
N PHE A 120 6.69 0.93 -19.08
CA PHE A 120 7.47 0.20 -18.09
C PHE A 120 8.91 0.76 -18.03
N GLY A 121 9.27 1.40 -16.91
CA GLY A 121 10.62 1.94 -16.68
C GLY A 121 10.93 3.36 -17.18
N SER A 122 9.96 4.12 -17.73
CA SER A 122 10.21 5.53 -18.11
C SER A 122 9.69 6.49 -17.03
N GLY A 123 10.61 7.16 -16.33
CA GLY A 123 10.34 8.22 -15.34
C GLY A 123 9.71 9.50 -15.89
N GLY A 124 9.03 9.42 -17.04
CA GLY A 124 8.20 10.46 -17.64
C GLY A 124 6.86 9.86 -18.01
N GLY A 125 5.89 9.99 -17.12
CA GLY A 125 4.54 9.46 -17.25
C GLY A 125 3.71 9.85 -16.03
N ALA A 126 2.43 9.47 -15.98
CA ALA A 126 1.58 9.77 -14.83
C ALA A 126 1.91 8.89 -13.59
N PHE A 127 3.12 8.32 -13.55
CA PHE A 127 3.68 7.55 -12.44
C PHE A 127 5.03 8.16 -12.05
N ASN A 128 5.18 8.51 -10.77
CA ASN A 128 6.37 9.17 -10.24
C ASN A 128 6.97 8.34 -9.10
N LEU A 129 8.04 7.60 -9.41
CA LEU A 129 8.87 6.84 -8.45
C LEU A 129 9.80 7.73 -7.62
N ASN A 130 10.01 9.00 -8.00
CA ASN A 130 10.85 9.92 -7.22
C ASN A 130 10.04 10.66 -6.15
N TRP A 131 8.74 10.37 -6.02
CA TRP A 131 7.94 10.88 -4.91
C TRP A 131 8.34 10.15 -3.65
N ASP A 132 8.77 10.88 -2.63
CA ASP A 132 9.31 10.33 -1.39
C ASP A 132 8.43 10.79 -0.21
N GLY A 133 7.67 9.85 0.35
CA GLY A 133 6.74 10.09 1.44
C GLY A 133 7.39 9.87 2.80
N SER A 134 6.92 10.55 3.84
CA SER A 134 7.28 10.20 5.23
C SER A 134 6.35 9.10 5.73
N TRP A 135 6.84 7.87 5.83
CA TRP A 135 6.14 6.71 6.38
C TRP A 135 7.16 5.72 6.95
N THR A 136 6.72 4.64 7.57
CA THR A 136 7.61 3.61 8.13
C THR A 136 7.03 2.23 7.90
N VAL A 137 7.91 1.26 7.66
CA VAL A 137 7.54 -0.16 7.60
C VAL A 137 8.55 -1.03 8.33
N ARG A 138 8.06 -2.10 8.95
CA ARG A 138 8.85 -3.22 9.46
C ARG A 138 8.25 -4.52 9.01
N SER A 139 9.12 -5.49 8.74
CA SER A 139 8.74 -6.84 8.35
C SER A 139 9.34 -7.85 9.32
N ASN A 140 8.63 -8.96 9.52
CA ASN A 140 9.08 -10.11 10.30
C ASN A 140 8.86 -11.39 9.49
N ILE A 141 9.87 -12.26 9.45
CA ILE A 141 9.76 -13.61 8.87
C ILE A 141 9.57 -14.60 10.02
N GLY A 142 8.62 -15.52 9.88
CA GLY A 142 8.33 -16.57 10.85
C GLY A 142 7.92 -17.88 10.19
N GLU A 143 7.57 -18.88 11.00
CA GLU A 143 7.19 -20.22 10.52
C GLU A 143 5.90 -20.24 9.69
N TYR A 144 5.13 -19.15 9.72
CA TYR A 144 3.88 -19.00 8.96
C TYR A 144 4.09 -18.33 7.60
N GLY A 145 5.29 -17.84 7.30
CA GLY A 145 5.57 -16.97 6.15
C GLY A 145 6.21 -15.67 6.63
N TRP A 146 5.61 -14.52 6.32
CA TRP A 146 6.07 -13.23 6.84
C TRP A 146 4.91 -12.27 7.10
N SER A 147 5.17 -11.27 7.94
CA SER A 147 4.25 -10.15 8.17
C SER A 147 4.95 -8.83 8.05
N ALA A 148 4.17 -7.76 7.84
CA ALA A 148 4.68 -6.41 7.89
C ALA A 148 3.65 -5.43 8.42
N GLU A 149 4.15 -4.33 8.96
CA GLU A 149 3.35 -3.24 9.51
C GLU A 149 3.79 -1.91 8.92
N PHE A 150 2.83 -1.19 8.35
CA PHE A 150 3.01 0.11 7.77
C PHE A 150 2.41 1.16 8.71
N GLU A 151 3.16 2.21 9.00
CA GLU A 151 2.63 3.46 9.54
C GLU A 151 2.72 4.55 8.47
N ILE A 152 1.56 5.03 8.02
CA ILE A 152 1.44 6.08 7.02
C ILE A 152 0.78 7.30 7.68
N PRO A 153 1.56 8.30 8.12
CA PRO A 153 1.03 9.55 8.64
C PRO A 153 0.03 10.19 7.67
N PHE A 154 -1.12 10.67 8.15
CA PHE A 154 -2.12 11.28 7.27
C PHE A 154 -1.55 12.47 6.49
N ARG A 155 -0.60 13.22 7.05
CA ARG A 155 0.09 14.32 6.35
C ARG A 155 0.81 13.89 5.06
N THR A 156 1.12 12.61 4.91
CA THR A 156 1.76 12.02 3.73
C THR A 156 0.76 11.75 2.61
N LEU A 157 -0.53 11.64 2.95
CA LEU A 157 -1.62 11.38 2.03
C LEU A 157 -2.35 12.66 1.63
N ARG A 158 -3.03 12.60 0.47
CA ARG A 158 -4.04 13.58 0.07
C ARG A 158 -5.42 12.95 0.21
N TYR A 159 -6.33 13.64 0.88
CA TYR A 159 -7.70 13.19 1.09
C TYR A 159 -8.65 14.38 1.19
N GLY A 160 -9.95 14.09 1.12
CA GLY A 160 -11.00 15.11 1.14
C GLY A 160 -11.10 15.84 2.48
N SER A 161 -11.98 16.84 2.54
CA SER A 161 -12.23 17.63 3.76
C SER A 161 -13.42 17.12 4.60
N GLY A 162 -14.05 16.01 4.21
CA GLY A 162 -15.18 15.42 4.93
C GLY A 162 -14.74 14.83 6.27
N ALA A 163 -15.61 14.88 7.28
CA ALA A 163 -15.31 14.24 8.57
C ALA A 163 -15.26 12.71 8.45
N VAL A 164 -16.18 12.14 7.66
CA VAL A 164 -16.22 10.72 7.30
C VAL A 164 -16.07 10.61 5.79
N GLN A 165 -15.19 9.75 5.32
CA GLN A 165 -14.81 9.64 3.91
C GLN A 165 -14.70 8.18 3.47
N ASP A 166 -14.93 7.95 2.19
CA ASP A 166 -14.63 6.69 1.51
C ASP A 166 -13.38 6.90 0.65
N TRP A 167 -12.45 5.94 0.69
CA TRP A 167 -11.21 5.96 -0.10
C TRP A 167 -11.13 4.77 -1.05
N GLY A 168 -10.46 4.95 -2.19
CA GLY A 168 -10.11 3.84 -3.06
C GLY A 168 -8.90 3.11 -2.49
N ILE A 169 -8.93 1.77 -2.48
CA ILE A 169 -7.80 0.96 -2.01
C ILE A 169 -7.67 -0.35 -2.78
N ASN A 170 -6.45 -0.76 -3.08
CA ASN A 170 -6.17 -2.11 -3.58
C ASN A 170 -4.82 -2.60 -3.06
N PHE A 171 -4.66 -3.92 -3.03
CA PHE A 171 -3.49 -4.61 -2.54
C PHE A 171 -2.95 -5.56 -3.60
N GLN A 172 -1.63 -5.68 -3.69
CA GLN A 172 -0.91 -6.62 -4.53
C GLN A 172 -0.01 -7.49 -3.66
N ARG A 173 0.00 -8.79 -3.94
CA ARG A 173 0.89 -9.79 -3.37
C ARG A 173 1.75 -10.39 -4.49
N ASN A 174 3.07 -10.37 -4.32
CA ASN A 174 4.02 -11.03 -5.22
C ASN A 174 4.62 -12.25 -4.53
N ILE A 175 4.29 -13.46 -4.95
CA ILE A 175 4.88 -14.69 -4.43
C ILE A 175 5.94 -15.14 -5.42
N ARG A 176 7.18 -14.67 -5.21
CA ARG A 176 8.23 -14.74 -6.23
C ARG A 176 8.63 -16.17 -6.58
N ARG A 177 8.63 -17.09 -5.60
CA ARG A 177 8.92 -18.52 -5.77
C ARG A 177 7.97 -19.18 -6.78
N ASN A 178 6.73 -18.72 -6.84
CA ASN A 178 5.69 -19.24 -7.73
C ASN A 178 5.53 -18.43 -9.03
N ASN A 179 6.28 -17.32 -9.19
CA ASN A 179 6.02 -16.29 -10.20
C ASN A 179 4.55 -15.83 -10.19
N GLU A 180 3.98 -15.69 -8.99
CA GLU A 180 2.57 -15.34 -8.80
C GLU A 180 2.42 -13.86 -8.43
N ILE A 181 1.45 -13.21 -9.08
CA ILE A 181 0.97 -11.89 -8.73
C ILE A 181 -0.53 -12.02 -8.48
N ALA A 182 -0.97 -11.57 -7.30
CA ALA A 182 -2.36 -11.61 -6.91
C ALA A 182 -2.83 -10.24 -6.38
N TYR A 183 -4.10 -9.92 -6.62
CA TYR A 183 -4.73 -8.69 -6.16
C TYR A 183 -5.93 -8.97 -5.26
N TRP A 184 -6.18 -8.08 -4.31
CA TRP A 184 -7.38 -8.15 -3.47
C TRP A 184 -8.65 -7.73 -4.24
N ALA A 185 -8.64 -6.54 -4.85
CA ALA A 185 -9.62 -6.17 -5.87
C ALA A 185 -9.06 -6.65 -7.22
N PRO A 186 -9.66 -7.68 -7.86
CA PRO A 186 -9.07 -8.33 -9.03
C PRO A 186 -8.90 -7.37 -10.20
N LEU A 187 -7.80 -7.53 -10.93
CA LEU A 187 -7.47 -6.75 -12.13
C LEU A 187 -7.20 -7.69 -13.30
N ASP A 188 -7.52 -7.23 -14.52
CA ASP A 188 -7.19 -7.94 -15.75
C ASP A 188 -5.67 -8.06 -15.98
N ARG A 189 -5.24 -9.06 -16.77
CA ARG A 189 -3.81 -9.32 -17.07
C ARG A 189 -3.02 -8.17 -17.70
N ASN A 190 -3.70 -7.24 -18.36
CA ASN A 190 -3.09 -6.06 -18.98
C ASN A 190 -3.09 -4.82 -18.05
N ARG A 191 -3.48 -5.01 -16.79
CA ARG A 191 -3.57 -3.98 -15.76
C ARG A 191 -2.62 -4.30 -14.61
N ASN A 192 -2.33 -3.28 -13.83
CA ASN A 192 -1.51 -3.38 -12.63
C ASN A 192 -2.12 -2.51 -11.54
N LEU A 193 -1.51 -2.51 -10.35
CA LEU A 193 -2.00 -1.79 -9.19
C LEU A 193 -2.26 -0.28 -9.44
N GLN A 194 -1.68 0.32 -10.48
CA GLN A 194 -1.89 1.73 -10.85
C GLN A 194 -3.28 2.01 -11.44
N ARG A 195 -4.09 0.99 -11.75
CA ARG A 195 -5.49 1.16 -12.21
C ARG A 195 -6.41 1.52 -11.05
N VAL A 196 -6.32 2.79 -10.64
CA VAL A 196 -7.06 3.35 -9.50
C VAL A 196 -8.58 3.22 -9.65
N SER A 197 -9.11 3.29 -10.88
CA SER A 197 -10.55 3.18 -11.11
C SER A 197 -11.15 1.83 -10.73
N GLU A 198 -10.33 0.76 -10.70
CA GLU A 198 -10.75 -0.59 -10.36
C GLU A 198 -10.35 -1.01 -8.94
N ALA A 199 -9.81 -0.07 -8.15
CA ALA A 199 -9.58 -0.30 -6.73
C ALA A 199 -10.89 -0.58 -5.98
N GLY A 200 -10.82 -1.38 -4.93
CA GLY A 200 -11.93 -1.53 -3.99
C GLY A 200 -12.15 -0.24 -3.19
N THR A 201 -12.99 -0.31 -2.15
CA THR A 201 -13.32 0.88 -1.35
C THR A 201 -13.12 0.60 0.14
N LEU A 202 -12.28 1.42 0.78
CA LEU A 202 -12.17 1.54 2.22
C LEU A 202 -13.25 2.52 2.70
N LYS A 203 -14.21 2.02 3.49
CA LYS A 203 -15.38 2.79 3.91
C LYS A 203 -15.18 3.47 5.25
N SER A 204 -15.83 4.62 5.43
CA SER A 204 -15.98 5.27 6.73
C SER A 204 -14.65 5.57 7.44
N VAL A 205 -13.67 6.07 6.70
CA VAL A 205 -12.43 6.61 7.27
C VAL A 205 -12.73 7.97 7.89
N GLU A 206 -12.29 8.19 9.12
CA GLU A 206 -12.40 9.47 9.83
C GLU A 206 -11.00 10.09 10.01
N PRO A 207 -10.39 10.65 8.93
CA PRO A 207 -9.06 11.24 9.03
C PRO A 207 -9.10 12.59 9.76
N PRO A 208 -7.98 13.06 10.33
CA PRO A 208 -7.90 14.39 10.92
C PRO A 208 -8.15 15.48 9.87
N ALA A 209 -8.67 16.62 10.29
CA ALA A 209 -8.88 17.75 9.38
C ALA A 209 -7.54 18.27 8.81
N GLN A 210 -7.42 18.33 7.48
CA GLN A 210 -6.24 18.93 6.84
C GLN A 210 -6.20 20.44 7.10
N ARG A 211 -5.18 20.90 7.83
CA ARG A 211 -4.90 22.33 8.04
C ARG A 211 -4.00 22.86 6.92
N ASN A 212 -4.59 23.23 5.80
CA ASN A 212 -3.86 23.95 4.75
C ASN A 212 -3.74 25.44 5.11
N LEU A 213 -2.85 25.79 6.04
CA LEU A 213 -2.53 27.18 6.31
C LEU A 213 -1.61 27.72 5.21
N GLN A 214 -2.21 28.35 4.19
CA GLN A 214 -1.46 29.12 3.21
C GLN A 214 -1.29 30.56 3.73
N LEU A 215 -0.12 30.87 4.30
CA LEU A 215 0.27 32.25 4.59
C LEU A 215 0.87 32.86 3.32
N THR A 216 0.14 33.76 2.67
CA THR A 216 0.66 34.55 1.56
C THR A 216 1.07 35.93 2.09
N PRO A 217 2.35 36.18 2.41
CA PRO A 217 2.76 37.51 2.79
C PRO A 217 2.70 38.43 1.57
N TYR A 218 2.00 39.55 1.68
CA TYR A 218 2.10 40.65 0.72
C TYR A 218 2.54 41.92 1.45
N VAL A 219 3.62 42.53 0.96
CA VAL A 219 4.10 43.84 1.41
C VAL A 219 3.59 44.87 0.42
N LEU A 220 2.68 45.75 0.86
CA LEU A 220 2.34 46.98 0.14
C LEU A 220 3.44 48.02 0.44
N SER A 221 4.34 48.26 -0.50
CA SER A 221 5.14 49.48 -0.49
C SER A 221 4.33 50.60 -1.14
N SER A 222 3.81 51.52 -0.35
CA SER A 222 3.30 52.81 -0.85
C SER A 222 4.49 53.72 -1.16
N ALA A 223 4.55 54.23 -2.39
CA ALA A 223 5.47 55.29 -2.82
C ALA A 223 5.09 56.64 -2.21
#